data_AF-A0A7Y8F7U6-F1
#
_entry.id   AF-A0A7Y8F7U6-F1
#
_cell.length_a   1.000
_cell.length_b   1.000
_cell.length_c   1.000
_cell.angle_alpha   90.00
_cell.angle_beta   90.00
_cell.angle_gamma   90.00
#
_symmetry.space_group_name_H-M   'P 1'
#
loop_
_entity.id
_entity.type
_entity.pdbx_description
1 polymer ?
#
loop_
_entity_poly.entity_id
_entity_poly.type
_entity_poly.pdbx_seq_one_letter_code
_entity_poly.pdbx_strand_id
1 'polypeptide(L)'
;ALTMLICPRIGARLAGRFAAATMMAIGLTLLGCGHLLSAWAVNVGGYLPFALAIAVTGAGAGLLNGDTQKNIMACVCRDRAGMASGMSTTMRFSAIMLAIGVYGALLSSHSEQLLGASVEAQWRSQVAGSASRVVAGDMPAAIALLPESARAVVQPLARQAF
;
A
#
# COMPACT_ATOMS: atom_id res chain seq x y z
N ALA A 1 1.90 4.35 12.31
CA ALA A 1 2.83 3.66 13.23
C ALA A 1 2.22 3.39 14.61
N LEU A 2 1.69 4.41 15.32
CA LEU A 2 1.12 4.23 16.67
C LEU A 2 -0.02 3.18 16.73
N THR A 3 -0.92 3.17 15.75
CA THR A 3 -2.05 2.23 15.70
C THR A 3 -1.58 0.78 15.52
N MET A 4 -0.56 0.54 14.68
CA MET A 4 0.09 -0.77 14.56
C MET A 4 0.82 -1.22 15.83
N LEU A 5 1.21 -0.30 16.72
CA LEU A 5 1.86 -0.64 17.99
C LEU A 5 0.83 -0.91 19.11
N ILE A 6 -0.31 -0.21 19.09
CA ILE A 6 -1.31 -0.24 20.16
C ILE A 6 -2.39 -1.30 19.88
N CYS A 7 -2.87 -1.42 18.64
CA CYS A 7 -3.93 -2.38 18.29
C CYS A 7 -3.58 -3.85 18.53
N PRO A 8 -2.34 -4.33 18.35
CA PRO A 8 -2.00 -5.72 18.68
C PRO A 8 -2.24 -6.05 20.16
N ARG A 9 -2.08 -5.07 21.06
CA ARG A 9 -2.35 -5.24 22.50
C ARG A 9 -3.84 -5.32 22.82
N ILE A 10 -4.67 -4.65 22.02
CA ILE A 10 -6.14 -4.72 22.12
C ILE A 10 -6.63 -6.05 21.53
N GLY A 11 -6.08 -6.45 20.38
CA GLY A 11 -6.31 -7.76 19.76
C GLY A 11 -6.02 -8.91 20.71
N ALA A 12 -4.84 -8.90 21.34
CA ALA A 12 -4.44 -9.94 22.30
C ALA A 12 -5.39 -10.07 23.50
N ARG A 13 -6.07 -8.98 23.91
CA ARG A 13 -7.11 -9.04 24.94
C ARG A 13 -8.45 -9.57 24.44
N LEU A 14 -8.76 -9.36 23.16
CA LEU A 14 -9.96 -9.88 22.50
C LEU A 14 -9.81 -11.36 22.07
N ALA A 15 -8.59 -11.83 21.80
CA ALA A 15 -8.33 -13.21 21.38
C ALA A 15 -8.71 -14.27 22.43
N GLY A 16 -8.77 -13.90 23.71
CA GLY A 16 -9.32 -14.77 24.76
C GLY A 16 -10.85 -14.95 24.71
N ARG A 17 -11.56 -14.17 23.88
CA ARG A 17 -13.03 -14.13 23.81
C ARG A 17 -13.61 -14.48 22.44
N PHE A 18 -12.80 -14.45 21.38
CA PHE A 18 -13.26 -14.65 20.00
C PHE A 18 -12.44 -15.73 19.29
N ALA A 19 -13.09 -16.47 18.39
CA ALA A 19 -12.43 -17.47 17.56
C ALA A 19 -11.39 -16.81 16.61
N ALA A 20 -10.33 -17.54 16.30
CA ALA A 20 -9.25 -17.08 15.41
C ALA A 20 -9.77 -16.63 14.03
N ALA A 21 -10.76 -17.35 13.48
CA ALA A 21 -11.40 -16.98 12.21
C ALA A 21 -12.13 -15.63 12.28
N THR A 22 -12.81 -15.34 13.38
CA THR A 22 -13.51 -14.05 13.59
C THR A 22 -12.53 -12.90 13.69
N MET A 23 -11.41 -13.08 14.40
CA MET A 23 -10.35 -12.07 14.48
C MET A 23 -9.73 -11.77 13.10
N MET A 24 -9.54 -12.81 12.29
CA MET A 24 -9.02 -12.66 10.93
C MET A 24 -10.01 -11.92 10.01
N ALA A 25 -11.31 -12.24 10.10
CA ALA A 25 -12.36 -11.54 9.37
C ALA A 25 -12.46 -10.06 9.77
N ILE A 26 -12.37 -9.74 11.06
CA ILE A 26 -12.37 -8.34 11.55
C ILE A 26 -11.15 -7.59 11.01
N GLY A 27 -9.96 -8.20 11.07
CA GLY A 27 -8.73 -7.59 10.55
C GLY A 27 -8.80 -7.28 9.05
N LEU A 28 -9.31 -8.22 8.25
CA LEU A 28 -9.54 -8.04 6.81
C LEU A 28 -10.60 -6.97 6.52
N THR A 29 -11.69 -6.94 7.29
CA THR A 29 -12.74 -5.93 7.14
C THR A 29 -12.19 -4.53 7.44
N LEU A 30 -11.41 -4.38 8.50
CA LEU A 30 -10.75 -3.11 8.85
C LEU A 30 -9.77 -2.66 7.76
N LEU A 31 -8.99 -3.57 7.19
CA LEU A 31 -8.13 -3.24 6.05
C LEU A 31 -8.95 -2.74 4.84
N GLY A 32 -10.01 -3.46 4.47
CA GLY A 32 -10.90 -3.04 3.38
C GLY A 32 -11.52 -1.67 3.61
N CYS A 33 -12.08 -1.43 4.81
CA CYS A 33 -12.60 -0.12 5.19
C CYS A 33 -11.52 0.97 5.17
N GLY A 34 -10.30 0.67 5.61
CA GLY A 34 -9.16 1.59 5.57
C GLY A 34 -8.76 2.00 4.15
N HIS A 35 -8.80 1.06 3.19
CA HIS A 35 -8.58 1.37 1.78
C HIS A 35 -9.71 2.21 1.17
N LEU A 36 -10.97 1.92 1.49
CA LEU A 36 -12.11 2.74 1.06
C LEU A 36 -12.05 4.16 1.65
N LEU A 37 -11.67 4.29 2.93
CA LEU A 37 -11.44 5.57 3.59
C LEU A 37 -10.28 6.33 2.94
N SER A 38 -9.22 5.64 2.51
CA SER A 38 -8.13 6.27 1.77
C SER A 38 -8.61 6.84 0.44
N ALA A 39 -9.44 6.10 -0.32
CA ALA A 39 -10.03 6.58 -1.56
C ALA A 39 -10.93 7.80 -1.35
N TRP A 40 -11.72 7.80 -0.26
CA TRP A 40 -12.53 8.96 0.11
C TRP A 40 -11.68 10.16 0.57
N ALA A 41 -10.62 9.91 1.34
CA ALA A 41 -9.72 10.95 1.87
C ALA A 41 -9.00 11.72 0.76
N VAL A 42 -8.64 11.04 -0.34
CA VAL A 42 -8.05 11.69 -1.53
C VAL A 42 -9.02 12.70 -2.16
N ASN A 43 -10.33 12.44 -2.14
CA ASN A 43 -11.33 13.34 -2.72
C ASN A 43 -11.64 14.56 -1.82
N VAL A 44 -11.68 14.37 -0.51
CA VAL A 44 -12.00 15.46 0.44
C VAL A 44 -10.77 16.34 0.71
N GLY A 45 -9.59 15.75 0.70
CA GLY A 45 -8.35 16.43 1.08
C GLY A 45 -8.27 16.72 2.59
N GLY A 46 -7.13 17.26 3.01
CA GLY A 46 -6.86 17.61 4.41
C GLY A 46 -6.29 16.47 5.25
N TYR A 47 -5.66 16.82 6.37
CA TYR A 47 -4.90 15.87 7.19
C TYR A 47 -5.78 14.85 7.93
N LEU A 48 -6.96 15.27 8.40
CA LEU A 48 -7.80 14.46 9.30
C LEU A 48 -8.39 13.21 8.61
N PRO A 49 -8.94 13.28 7.38
CA PRO A 49 -9.38 12.10 6.64
C PRO A 49 -8.26 11.08 6.41
N PHE A 50 -7.06 11.55 6.03
CA PHE A 50 -5.89 10.69 5.87
C PHE A 50 -5.45 10.05 7.19
N ALA A 51 -5.44 10.82 8.28
CA ALA A 51 -5.10 10.31 9.61
C ALA A 51 -6.06 9.18 10.04
N LEU A 52 -7.36 9.33 9.80
CA LEU A 52 -8.36 8.30 10.07
C LEU A 52 -8.17 7.06 9.18
N ALA A 53 -7.94 7.24 7.88
CA ALA A 53 -7.69 6.13 6.96
C ALA A 53 -6.45 5.31 7.36
N ILE A 54 -5.34 5.99 7.72
CA ILE A 54 -4.11 5.36 8.21
C ILE A 54 -4.35 4.69 9.56
N ALA A 55 -5.16 5.29 10.44
CA ALA A 55 -5.47 4.71 11.74
C ALA A 55 -6.24 3.39 11.60
N VAL A 56 -7.28 3.35 10.78
CA VAL A 56 -8.12 2.17 10.52
C VAL A 56 -7.30 1.07 9.83
N THR A 57 -6.54 1.43 8.80
CA THR A 57 -5.65 0.48 8.10
C THR A 57 -4.61 -0.10 9.05
N GLY A 58 -3.98 0.73 9.88
CA GLY A 58 -2.99 0.30 10.88
C GLY A 58 -3.59 -0.57 11.98
N ALA A 59 -4.85 -0.34 12.34
CA ALA A 59 -5.57 -1.18 13.29
C ALA A 59 -5.83 -2.59 12.73
N GLY A 60 -6.35 -2.68 11.50
CA GLY A 60 -6.57 -3.97 10.81
C GLY A 60 -5.26 -4.74 10.64
N ALA A 61 -4.20 -4.08 10.19
CA ALA A 61 -2.88 -4.70 10.04
C ALA A 61 -2.28 -5.12 11.38
N GLY A 62 -2.45 -4.33 12.45
CA GLY A 62 -1.98 -4.68 13.79
C GLY A 62 -2.68 -5.91 14.36
N LEU A 63 -4.00 -6.02 14.15
CA LEU A 63 -4.79 -7.18 14.58
C LEU A 63 -4.34 -8.46 13.86
N LEU A 64 -4.16 -8.38 12.54
CA LEU A 64 -3.71 -9.52 11.74
C LEU A 64 -2.29 -9.96 12.10
N ASN A 65 -1.39 -9.03 12.44
CA ASN A 65 -0.01 -9.36 12.80
C ASN A 65 0.14 -9.89 14.23
N GLY A 66 -0.72 -9.49 15.17
CA GLY A 66 -0.56 -9.80 16.60
C GLY A 66 -0.93 -11.22 17.02
N ASP A 67 -2.12 -11.69 16.62
CA ASP A 67 -2.67 -12.97 17.09
C ASP A 67 -2.71 -14.06 16.02
N THR A 68 -2.85 -13.70 14.75
CA THR A 68 -2.92 -14.69 13.66
C THR A 68 -1.67 -15.55 13.61
N GLN A 69 -0.48 -14.95 13.76
CA GLN A 69 0.78 -15.69 13.70
C GLN A 69 0.94 -16.65 14.89
N LYS A 70 0.51 -16.23 16.09
CA LYS A 70 0.50 -17.11 17.28
C LYS A 70 -0.45 -18.28 17.11
N ASN A 71 -1.66 -18.02 16.60
CA ASN A 71 -2.67 -19.06 16.38
C ASN A 71 -2.24 -20.05 15.28
N ILE A 72 -1.64 -19.57 14.19
CA ILE A 72 -1.06 -20.43 13.14
C ILE A 72 0.00 -21.36 13.75
N MET A 73 0.91 -20.80 14.55
CA MET A 73 2.00 -21.58 15.13
C MET A 73 1.54 -22.54 16.24
N ALA A 74 0.46 -22.22 16.93
CA ALA A 74 -0.13 -23.10 17.95
C ALA A 74 -0.68 -24.42 17.39
N CYS A 75 -1.01 -24.46 16.09
CA CYS A 75 -1.49 -25.67 15.41
C CYS A 75 -0.37 -26.56 14.85
N VAL A 76 0.90 -26.16 14.95
CA VAL A 76 2.04 -26.88 14.38
C VAL A 76 2.73 -27.74 15.43
N CYS A 77 3.00 -29.02 15.12
CA CYS A 77 3.81 -29.88 15.98
C CYS A 77 5.17 -29.25 16.29
N ARG A 78 5.63 -29.37 17.55
CA ARG A 78 6.86 -28.72 18.03
C ARG A 78 8.09 -29.09 17.18
N ASP A 79 8.16 -30.33 16.71
CA ASP A 79 9.26 -30.83 15.85
C ASP A 79 9.28 -30.19 14.45
N ARG A 80 8.18 -29.56 14.03
CA ARG A 80 8.03 -28.88 12.73
C ARG A 80 7.89 -27.36 12.86
N ALA A 81 8.01 -26.81 14.07
CA ALA A 81 7.85 -25.37 14.31
C ALA A 81 8.87 -24.55 13.51
N GLY A 82 10.11 -25.04 13.39
CA GLY A 82 11.15 -24.42 12.56
C GLY A 82 10.79 -24.38 11.08
N MET A 83 10.27 -25.48 10.53
CA MET A 83 9.83 -25.54 9.12
C MET A 83 8.63 -24.61 8.87
N ALA A 84 7.64 -24.60 9.76
CA ALA A 84 6.47 -23.72 9.63
C ALA A 84 6.82 -22.23 9.74
N SER A 85 7.73 -21.86 10.64
CA SER A 85 8.23 -20.48 10.73
C SER A 85 8.97 -20.05 9.45
N GLY A 86 9.79 -20.95 8.89
CA GLY A 86 10.44 -20.74 7.60
C GLY A 86 9.44 -20.52 6.47
N MET A 87 8.46 -21.41 6.33
CA MET A 87 7.38 -21.26 5.33
C MET A 87 6.59 -19.97 5.50
N SER A 88 6.23 -19.61 6.73
CA SER A 88 5.51 -18.37 7.05
C SER A 88 6.30 -17.13 6.62
N THR A 89 7.60 -17.12 6.90
CA THR A 89 8.48 -16.02 6.54
C THR A 89 8.64 -15.89 5.03
N THR A 90 8.85 -16.99 4.32
CA THR A 90 8.94 -17.01 2.86
C THR A 90 7.65 -16.52 2.22
N MET A 91 6.49 -17.02 2.66
CA MET A 91 5.19 -16.57 2.14
C MET A 91 4.97 -15.07 2.35
N ARG A 92 5.39 -14.54 3.51
CA ARG A 92 5.33 -13.11 3.80
C ARG A 92 6.19 -12.31 2.82
N PHE A 93 7.43 -12.73 2.57
CA PHE A 93 8.29 -12.04 1.61
C PHE A 93 7.76 -12.12 0.19
N SER A 94 7.28 -13.29 -0.26
CA SER A 94 6.65 -13.47 -1.57
C SER A 94 5.43 -12.56 -1.74
N ALA A 95 4.59 -12.45 -0.71
CA ALA A 95 3.43 -11.56 -0.73
C ALA A 95 3.84 -10.08 -0.81
N ILE A 96 4.88 -9.67 -0.07
CA ILE A 96 5.41 -8.30 -0.13
C ILE A 96 5.97 -8.00 -1.54
N MET A 97 6.78 -8.89 -2.10
CA MET A 97 7.34 -8.71 -3.45
C MET A 97 6.25 -8.64 -4.51
N LEU A 98 5.26 -9.54 -4.44
CA LEU A 98 4.12 -9.53 -5.34
C LEU A 98 3.33 -8.22 -5.24
N ALA A 99 3.06 -7.76 -4.01
CA ALA A 99 2.35 -6.50 -3.79
C ALA A 99 3.11 -5.30 -4.38
N ILE A 100 4.41 -5.20 -4.12
CA ILE A 100 5.26 -4.13 -4.67
C ILE A 100 5.24 -4.16 -6.20
N GLY A 101 5.40 -5.35 -6.80
CA GLY A 101 5.38 -5.51 -8.25
C GLY A 101 4.04 -5.11 -8.88
N VAL A 102 2.92 -5.57 -8.31
CA VAL A 102 1.57 -5.26 -8.80
C VAL A 102 1.25 -3.77 -8.64
N TYR A 103 1.50 -3.18 -7.48
CA TYR A 103 1.25 -1.74 -7.27
C TYR A 103 2.17 -0.87 -8.12
N GLY A 104 3.44 -1.24 -8.29
CA GLY A 104 4.37 -0.53 -9.17
C GLY A 104 3.94 -0.57 -10.63
N ALA A 105 3.51 -1.73 -11.12
CA ALA A 105 2.98 -1.86 -12.48
C ALA A 105 1.69 -1.04 -12.68
N LEU A 106 0.79 -1.05 -11.70
CA LEU A 106 -0.44 -0.26 -11.74
C LEU A 106 -0.15 1.25 -11.76
N LEU A 107 0.77 1.72 -10.91
CA LEU A 107 1.19 3.11 -10.88
C LEU A 107 1.86 3.53 -12.18
N SER A 108 2.70 2.68 -12.77
CA SER A 108 3.33 2.94 -14.08
C SER A 108 2.32 3.07 -15.18
N SER A 109 1.41 2.09 -15.29
CA SER A 109 0.37 2.11 -16.31
C SER A 109 -0.56 3.33 -16.17
N HIS A 110 -0.94 3.68 -14.94
CA HIS A 110 -1.80 4.84 -14.71
C HIS A 110 -1.09 6.16 -15.03
N SER A 111 0.18 6.29 -14.64
CA SER A 111 1.01 7.46 -14.95
C SER A 111 1.20 7.62 -16.46
N GLU A 112 1.58 6.54 -17.17
CA GLU A 112 1.75 6.56 -18.62
C GLU A 112 0.45 6.95 -19.35
N GLN A 113 -0.70 6.45 -18.90
CA GLN A 113 -1.99 6.79 -19.49
C GLN A 113 -2.36 8.26 -19.28
N LEU A 114 -2.19 8.78 -18.06
CA LEU A 114 -2.46 10.19 -17.74
C LEU A 114 -1.55 11.14 -18.51
N LEU A 115 -0.25 10.85 -18.56
CA LEU A 115 0.74 11.65 -19.29
C LEU A 115 0.59 11.52 -20.82
N GLY A 116 0.26 10.34 -21.34
CA GLY A 116 0.08 10.11 -22.78
C GLY A 116 -1.19 10.72 -23.37
N ALA A 117 -2.25 10.84 -22.57
CA ALA A 117 -3.52 11.46 -22.97
C ALA A 117 -3.46 13.00 -22.98
N SER A 118 -2.55 13.59 -22.22
CA SER A 118 -2.47 15.03 -21.98
C SER A 118 -1.35 15.74 -22.75
N VAL A 119 -0.53 14.97 -23.47
CA VAL A 119 0.64 15.47 -24.20
C VAL A 119 0.44 15.31 -25.73
N GLU A 120 0.68 16.39 -26.47
CA GLU A 120 0.63 16.40 -27.95
C GLU A 120 1.58 15.35 -28.55
N ALA A 121 1.21 14.77 -29.69
CA ALA A 121 1.91 13.66 -30.33
C ALA A 121 3.42 13.90 -30.55
N GLN A 122 3.83 15.16 -30.70
CA GLN A 122 5.22 15.59 -30.89
C GLN A 122 6.13 15.41 -29.67
N TRP A 123 5.58 15.29 -28.44
CA TRP A 123 6.36 15.18 -27.20
C TRP A 123 6.30 13.77 -26.56
N ARG A 124 5.53 12.83 -27.15
CA ARG A 124 5.30 11.48 -26.59
C ARG A 124 6.58 10.66 -26.36
N SER A 125 7.58 10.79 -27.23
CA SER A 125 8.86 10.06 -27.11
C SER A 125 9.73 10.54 -25.94
N GLN A 126 9.60 11.81 -25.54
CA GLN A 126 10.36 12.42 -24.43
C GLN A 126 9.68 12.17 -23.07
N VAL A 127 8.37 12.01 -23.07
CA VAL A 127 7.56 11.78 -21.86
C VAL A 127 7.63 10.33 -21.37
N ALA A 128 7.84 9.34 -22.25
CA ALA A 128 8.01 7.94 -21.86
C ALA A 128 9.18 7.74 -20.86
N GLY A 129 10.30 8.45 -21.05
CA GLY A 129 11.43 8.44 -20.12
C GLY A 129 11.16 9.18 -18.80
N SER A 130 10.21 10.11 -18.80
CA SER A 130 9.82 10.90 -17.62
C SER A 130 8.83 10.14 -16.75
N ALA A 131 7.87 9.41 -17.35
CA ALA A 131 6.89 8.58 -16.62
C ALA A 131 7.56 7.50 -15.76
N SER A 132 8.58 6.81 -16.29
CA SER A 132 9.35 5.82 -15.53
C SER A 132 10.07 6.43 -14.31
N ARG A 133 10.54 7.68 -14.41
CA ARG A 133 11.17 8.40 -13.28
C ARG A 133 10.16 8.93 -12.27
N VAL A 134 8.97 9.35 -12.72
CA VAL A 134 7.85 9.66 -11.83
C VAL A 134 7.52 8.43 -10.99
N VAL A 135 7.33 7.26 -11.62
CA VAL A 135 7.06 5.99 -10.93
C VAL A 135 8.17 5.59 -9.95
N ALA A 136 9.43 5.91 -10.27
CA ALA A 136 10.56 5.71 -9.37
C ALA A 136 10.59 6.69 -8.17
N GLY A 137 9.64 7.63 -8.08
CA GLY A 137 9.56 8.66 -7.04
C GLY A 137 10.50 9.84 -7.26
N ASP A 138 11.22 9.90 -8.39
CA ASP A 138 12.18 10.95 -8.72
C ASP A 138 11.53 12.02 -9.60
N MET A 139 10.57 12.72 -8.98
CA MET A 139 9.86 13.86 -9.59
C MET A 139 10.80 14.98 -10.08
N PRO A 140 11.87 15.38 -9.34
CA PRO A 140 12.82 16.37 -9.83
C PRO A 140 13.52 15.94 -11.13
N ALA A 141 14.00 14.69 -11.21
CA ALA A 141 14.67 14.20 -12.40
C ALA A 141 13.72 13.90 -13.56
N ALA A 142 12.44 13.63 -13.28
CA ALA A 142 11.40 13.53 -14.29
C ALA A 142 11.10 14.90 -14.92
N ILE A 143 10.95 15.96 -14.12
CA ILE A 143 10.66 17.32 -14.62
C ILE A 143 11.85 17.91 -15.40
N ALA A 144 13.08 17.57 -15.01
CA ALA A 144 14.30 18.03 -15.67
C ALA A 144 14.45 17.54 -17.12
N LEU A 145 13.83 16.41 -17.47
CA LEU A 145 13.84 15.85 -18.83
C LEU A 145 12.86 16.57 -19.78
N LEU A 146 11.96 17.41 -19.26
CA LEU A 146 11.00 18.12 -20.09
C LEU A 146 11.52 19.51 -20.53
N PRO A 147 11.26 19.91 -21.79
CA PRO A 147 11.46 21.28 -22.25
C PRO A 147 10.58 22.26 -21.46
N GLU A 148 11.03 23.50 -21.26
CA GLU A 148 10.36 24.47 -20.38
C GLU A 148 8.89 24.73 -20.72
N SER A 149 8.54 24.71 -22.00
CA SER A 149 7.16 24.85 -22.48
C SER A 149 6.25 23.69 -22.05
N ALA A 150 6.79 22.49 -21.89
CA ALA A 150 6.05 21.31 -21.45
C ALA A 150 6.00 21.17 -19.92
N ARG A 151 6.96 21.76 -19.18
CA ARG A 151 6.95 21.72 -17.69
C ARG A 151 5.70 22.37 -17.11
N ALA A 152 5.23 23.47 -17.68
CA ALA A 152 4.04 24.18 -17.19
C ALA A 152 2.76 23.33 -17.30
N VAL A 153 2.68 22.44 -18.30
CA VAL A 153 1.54 21.55 -18.53
C VAL A 153 1.68 20.25 -17.73
N VAL A 154 2.88 19.67 -17.67
CA VAL A 154 3.12 18.35 -17.08
C VAL A 154 3.30 18.40 -15.56
N GLN A 155 3.78 19.50 -14.98
CA GLN A 155 3.96 19.64 -13.52
C GLN A 155 2.65 19.45 -12.70
N PRO A 156 1.50 20.04 -13.07
CA PRO A 156 0.24 19.78 -12.36
C PRO A 156 -0.27 18.35 -12.57
N LEU A 157 -0.05 17.76 -13.75
CA LEU A 157 -0.47 16.39 -14.08
C LEU A 157 0.38 15.34 -13.36
N ALA A 158 1.69 15.56 -13.28
CA ALA A 158 2.61 14.70 -12.53
C ALA A 158 2.30 14.73 -11.01
N ARG A 159 1.78 15.85 -10.50
CA ARG A 159 1.26 15.96 -9.11
C ARG A 159 -0.07 15.26 -8.89
N GLN A 160 -0.85 14.99 -9.95
CA GLN A 160 -2.10 14.22 -9.86
C GLN A 160 -1.88 12.72 -10.07
N ALA A 161 -0.82 12.35 -10.81
CA ALA A 161 -0.43 10.96 -11.02
C ALA A 161 0.24 10.32 -9.78
N PHE A 162 0.66 11.12 -8.79
CA PHE A 162 1.25 10.72 -7.52
C PHE A 162 0.38 11.16 -6.34
#